data_AF-A0A956Y704-F1
#
_entry.id   AF-A0A956Y704-F1
#
_cell.length_a   1.000
_cell.length_b   1.000
_cell.length_c   1.000
_cell.angle_alpha   90.00
_cell.angle_beta   90.00
_cell.angle_gamma   90.00
#
_symmetry.space_group_name_H-M   'P 1'
#
loop_
_entity.id
_entity.type
_entity.pdbx_description
1 polymer ?
#
loop_
_entity_poly.entity_id
_entity_poly.type
_entity_poly.pdbx_seq_one_letter_code
_entity_poly.pdbx_strand_id
1 'polypeptide(L)'
;MQNRRRPLSYRFLAGLLLAVMVTSGSFWVLAQGETSADACEPDNLALQIESLQAALPTDFEGDTHLALGNLFRLANIYQQLAINCGYEPTELEINALIGNTLSLADVGTILAANAVGDDMDAVLADLDSVTGDSFTGQLLYNGMEPALDGSALGCSGCHEGEAAPPTEGTWTRVDEERLVLPQFEDYSDVHYLVESILHPNDYIVEGYTANLMPTNFGQRMDVQQLADLVAYLMSQDQLPEDTE
;
A
#
# COMPACT_ATOMS: atom_id res chain seq x y z
N MET A 1 8.73 45.85 43.56
CA MET A 1 7.61 46.71 44.01
C MET A 1 6.44 46.41 43.07
N GLN A 2 5.53 45.52 43.45
CA GLN A 2 4.21 45.86 44.03
C GLN A 2 3.45 46.90 43.17
N ASN A 3 2.21 46.75 42.74
CA ASN A 3 1.13 45.82 43.05
C ASN A 3 -0.07 46.36 42.24
N ARG A 4 -0.88 45.52 41.57
CA ARG A 4 -2.33 45.37 41.82
C ARG A 4 -3.05 44.60 40.71
N ARG A 5 -3.87 43.67 41.19
CA ARG A 5 -4.69 42.68 40.49
C ARG A 5 -6.14 43.21 40.27
N ARG A 6 -6.72 42.83 39.12
CA ARG A 6 -8.11 42.33 38.84
C ARG A 6 -9.32 43.27 39.16
N PRO A 7 -10.59 42.96 38.77
CA PRO A 7 -11.15 41.82 38.00
C PRO A 7 -12.23 42.15 36.91
N LEU A 8 -12.59 41.11 36.15
CA LEU A 8 -13.90 40.73 35.56
C LEU A 8 -15.03 41.76 35.40
N SER A 9 -15.62 41.80 34.19
CA SER A 9 -17.06 42.05 34.03
C SER A 9 -17.67 41.09 33.00
N TYR A 10 -18.39 40.10 33.52
CA TYR A 10 -19.38 39.29 32.80
C TYR A 10 -20.55 40.19 32.33
N ARG A 11 -20.92 40.11 31.05
CA ARG A 11 -22.26 40.44 30.54
C ARG A 11 -22.62 39.30 29.58
N PHE A 12 -23.40 38.31 30.00
CA PHE A 12 -24.85 38.26 29.83
C PHE A 12 -25.31 38.84 28.48
N LEU A 13 -25.48 37.95 27.49
CA LEU A 13 -26.62 38.03 26.59
C LEU A 13 -27.01 36.62 26.15
N ALA A 14 -28.19 36.23 26.63
CA ALA A 14 -28.89 35.02 26.31
C ALA A 14 -29.49 35.09 24.89
N GLY A 15 -29.62 33.93 24.27
CA GLY A 15 -30.80 33.58 23.49
C GLY A 15 -30.88 34.10 22.06
N LEU A 16 -30.36 33.31 21.12
CA LEU A 16 -31.07 33.09 19.86
C LEU A 16 -30.76 31.69 19.34
N LEU A 17 -31.64 30.74 19.70
CA LEU A 17 -31.76 29.44 19.04
C LEU A 17 -32.25 29.69 17.61
N LEU A 18 -31.34 29.67 16.64
CA LEU A 18 -31.70 29.55 15.23
C LEU A 18 -31.56 28.08 14.85
N ALA A 19 -32.69 27.39 14.74
CA ALA A 19 -32.77 26.05 14.18
C ALA A 19 -32.44 26.12 12.69
N VAL A 20 -31.22 25.76 12.33
CA VAL A 20 -30.86 25.48 10.93
C VAL A 20 -31.43 24.10 10.60
N MET A 21 -32.51 24.10 9.83
CA MET A 21 -33.05 22.91 9.18
C MET A 21 -31.93 22.24 8.37
N VAL A 22 -31.48 21.08 8.84
CA VAL A 22 -30.70 20.13 8.05
C VAL A 22 -31.66 19.58 7.00
N THR A 23 -31.73 20.23 5.85
CA THR A 23 -32.30 19.63 4.65
C THR A 23 -31.28 18.59 4.18
N SER A 24 -31.59 17.33 4.46
CA SER A 24 -30.95 16.14 3.90
C SER A 24 -31.11 16.15 2.37
N GLY A 25 -30.23 16.88 1.71
CA GLY A 25 -29.93 16.72 0.30
C GLY A 25 -29.04 15.49 0.17
N SER A 26 -29.60 14.42 -0.37
CA SER A 26 -28.91 13.20 -0.76
C SER A 26 -27.82 13.51 -1.79
N PHE A 27 -26.65 13.88 -1.32
CA PHE A 27 -25.41 13.73 -2.08
C PHE A 27 -25.10 12.24 -2.08
N TRP A 28 -25.50 11.57 -3.16
CA TRP A 28 -25.08 10.22 -3.46
C TRP A 28 -23.57 10.24 -3.68
N VAL A 29 -22.85 9.84 -2.64
CA VAL A 29 -21.46 9.41 -2.71
C VAL A 29 -21.43 8.15 -3.57
N LEU A 30 -20.82 8.24 -4.75
CA LEU A 30 -20.37 7.08 -5.50
C LEU A 30 -19.11 6.55 -4.80
N ALA A 31 -19.29 5.78 -3.74
CA ALA A 31 -18.22 4.99 -3.15
C ALA A 31 -18.82 3.68 -2.65
N GLN A 32 -18.40 2.61 -3.30
CA GLN A 32 -18.44 1.23 -2.80
C GLN A 32 -19.84 0.73 -2.48
N GLY A 33 -20.59 0.37 -3.54
CA GLY A 33 -21.68 -0.57 -3.37
C GLY A 33 -21.09 -1.90 -2.92
N GLU A 34 -21.24 -2.22 -1.63
CA GLU A 34 -21.27 -3.62 -1.19
C GLU A 34 -22.13 -4.36 -2.21
N THR A 35 -21.57 -5.36 -2.88
CA THR A 35 -22.33 -6.24 -3.77
C THR A 35 -23.31 -7.00 -2.89
N SER A 36 -24.46 -6.40 -2.58
CA SER A 36 -25.54 -7.10 -1.93
C SER A 36 -25.91 -8.27 -2.84
N ALA A 37 -26.23 -9.43 -2.26
CA ALA A 37 -26.67 -10.59 -3.04
C ALA A 37 -27.78 -10.22 -4.05
N ASP A 38 -28.58 -9.21 -3.72
CA ASP A 38 -29.62 -8.62 -4.57
C ASP A 38 -29.08 -7.99 -5.87
N ALA A 39 -27.87 -7.44 -5.91
CA ALA A 39 -27.29 -6.81 -7.10
C ALA A 39 -27.02 -7.82 -8.23
N CYS A 40 -26.85 -9.09 -7.89
CA CYS A 40 -26.61 -10.18 -8.84
C CYS A 40 -27.88 -10.93 -9.24
N GLU A 41 -29.05 -10.54 -8.71
CA GLU A 41 -30.34 -11.05 -9.17
C GLU A 41 -30.56 -10.69 -10.65
N PRO A 42 -31.12 -11.59 -11.48
CA PRO A 42 -31.20 -11.40 -12.94
C PRO A 42 -31.84 -10.08 -13.38
N ASP A 43 -32.91 -9.65 -12.72
CA ASP A 43 -33.63 -8.42 -13.05
C ASP A 43 -32.79 -7.17 -12.72
N ASN A 44 -32.11 -7.18 -11.56
CA ASN A 44 -31.23 -6.09 -11.15
C ASN A 44 -29.99 -6.03 -12.03
N LEU A 45 -29.46 -7.18 -12.44
CA LEU A 45 -28.34 -7.27 -13.36
C LEU A 45 -28.71 -6.74 -14.75
N ALA A 46 -29.89 -7.07 -15.26
CA ALA A 46 -30.40 -6.56 -16.53
C ALA A 46 -30.53 -5.02 -16.51
N LEU A 47 -31.09 -4.46 -15.43
CA LEU A 47 -31.19 -3.00 -15.24
C LEU A 47 -29.81 -2.32 -15.18
N GLN A 48 -28.83 -2.93 -14.51
CA GLN A 48 -27.46 -2.42 -14.48
C GLN A 48 -26.84 -2.42 -15.88
N ILE A 49 -26.98 -3.50 -16.64
CA ILE A 49 -26.47 -3.61 -18.01
C ILE A 49 -27.09 -2.53 -18.91
N GLU A 50 -28.41 -2.33 -18.84
CA GLU A 50 -29.11 -1.29 -19.60
C GLU A 50 -28.60 0.11 -19.24
N SER A 51 -28.46 0.40 -17.93
CA SER A 51 -27.93 1.68 -17.45
C SER A 51 -26.51 1.93 -17.93
N LEU A 52 -25.66 0.90 -17.96
CA LEU A 52 -24.28 1.00 -18.44
C LEU A 52 -24.23 1.29 -19.95
N GLN A 53 -25.05 0.62 -20.74
CA GLN A 53 -25.13 0.85 -22.20
C GLN A 53 -25.63 2.25 -22.53
N ALA A 54 -26.58 2.77 -21.75
CA ALA A 54 -27.05 4.14 -21.88
C ALA A 54 -25.96 5.17 -21.54
N ALA A 55 -25.13 4.88 -20.52
CA ALA A 55 -24.04 5.77 -20.10
C ALA A 55 -22.82 5.73 -21.04
N LEU A 56 -22.56 4.60 -21.69
CA LEU A 56 -21.41 4.36 -22.57
C LEU A 56 -21.88 3.98 -23.99
N PRO A 57 -22.50 4.90 -24.74
CA PRO A 57 -23.05 4.57 -26.05
C PRO A 57 -21.96 4.16 -27.05
N THR A 58 -22.26 3.17 -27.88
CA THR A 58 -21.39 2.64 -28.94
C THR A 58 -21.86 3.10 -30.34
N ASP A 59 -22.11 4.40 -30.49
CA ASP A 59 -22.50 5.03 -31.76
C ASP A 59 -21.28 5.19 -32.69
N PHE A 60 -21.03 4.17 -33.52
CA PHE A 60 -19.93 4.17 -34.47
C PHE A 60 -20.14 5.10 -35.67
N GLU A 61 -21.38 5.51 -35.97
CA GLU A 61 -21.69 6.44 -37.05
C GLU A 61 -21.37 7.90 -36.64
N GLY A 62 -21.59 8.23 -35.36
CA GLY A 62 -21.29 9.54 -34.79
C GLY A 62 -19.80 9.79 -34.53
N ASP A 63 -19.22 9.01 -33.61
CA ASP A 63 -17.79 9.12 -33.23
C ASP A 63 -17.20 7.73 -32.99
N THR A 64 -16.54 7.20 -34.02
CA THR A 64 -15.91 5.88 -33.97
C THR A 64 -14.85 5.75 -32.86
N HIS A 65 -14.09 6.80 -32.55
CA HIS A 65 -13.05 6.72 -31.53
C HIS A 65 -13.67 6.65 -30.13
N LEU A 66 -14.66 7.49 -29.86
CA LEU A 66 -15.42 7.45 -28.61
C LEU A 66 -16.17 6.11 -28.46
N ALA A 67 -16.81 5.62 -29.52
CA ALA A 67 -17.52 4.34 -29.52
C ALA A 67 -16.59 3.16 -29.23
N LEU A 68 -15.38 3.13 -29.83
CA LEU A 68 -14.36 2.13 -29.50
C LEU A 68 -13.91 2.22 -28.03
N GLY A 69 -13.71 3.43 -27.52
CA GLY A 69 -13.36 3.66 -26.11
C GLY A 69 -14.46 3.18 -25.16
N ASN A 70 -15.73 3.45 -25.49
CA ASN A 70 -16.89 3.00 -24.71
C ASN A 70 -17.06 1.47 -24.77
N LEU A 71 -16.84 0.86 -25.94
CA LEU A 71 -16.85 -0.59 -26.08
C LEU A 71 -15.81 -1.25 -25.16
N PHE A 72 -14.57 -0.74 -25.13
CA PHE A 72 -13.53 -1.25 -24.26
C PHE A 72 -13.90 -1.11 -22.76
N ARG A 73 -14.45 0.03 -22.36
CA ARG A 73 -14.91 0.27 -20.97
C ARG A 73 -16.04 -0.68 -20.58
N LEU A 74 -17.05 -0.84 -21.43
CA LEU A 74 -18.17 -1.76 -21.20
C LEU A 74 -17.68 -3.20 -21.05
N ALA A 75 -16.76 -3.65 -21.92
CA ALA A 75 -16.21 -5.00 -21.85
C ALA A 75 -15.52 -5.26 -20.49
N ASN A 76 -14.70 -4.32 -20.01
CA ASN A 76 -14.05 -4.45 -18.69
C ASN A 76 -15.07 -4.46 -17.54
N ILE A 77 -16.08 -3.58 -17.58
CA ILE A 77 -17.12 -3.54 -16.55
C ILE A 77 -17.92 -4.84 -16.51
N TYR A 78 -18.29 -5.40 -17.67
CA TYR A 78 -19.04 -6.65 -17.72
C TYR A 78 -18.25 -7.85 -17.21
N GLN A 79 -16.95 -7.91 -17.49
CA GLN A 79 -16.08 -8.96 -16.92
C GLN A 79 -16.07 -8.88 -15.39
N GLN A 80 -15.86 -7.69 -14.84
CA GLN A 80 -15.85 -7.48 -13.38
C GLN A 80 -17.20 -7.80 -12.74
N LEU A 81 -18.29 -7.40 -13.39
CA LEU A 81 -19.64 -7.69 -12.91
C LEU A 81 -19.93 -9.19 -12.86
N ALA A 82 -19.51 -9.95 -13.89
CA ALA A 82 -19.66 -11.40 -13.90
C ALA A 82 -18.89 -12.06 -12.75
N ILE A 83 -17.61 -11.68 -12.54
CA ILE A 83 -16.76 -12.21 -11.47
C ILE A 83 -17.38 -11.90 -10.09
N ASN A 84 -17.81 -10.65 -9.88
CA ASN A 84 -18.45 -10.24 -8.63
C ASN A 84 -19.77 -10.99 -8.35
N CYS A 85 -20.44 -11.46 -9.39
CA CYS A 85 -21.62 -12.32 -9.29
C CYS A 85 -21.32 -13.82 -9.26
N GLY A 86 -20.07 -14.20 -8.99
CA GLY A 86 -19.66 -15.58 -8.72
C GLY A 86 -19.32 -16.39 -9.97
N TYR A 87 -19.18 -15.75 -11.14
CA TYR A 87 -18.62 -16.43 -12.30
C TYR A 87 -17.13 -16.70 -12.08
N GLU A 88 -16.71 -17.95 -12.25
CA GLU A 88 -15.31 -18.36 -12.21
C GLU A 88 -14.81 -18.55 -13.65
N PRO A 89 -13.92 -17.67 -14.16
CA PRO A 89 -13.38 -17.79 -15.51
C PRO A 89 -12.62 -19.11 -15.71
N THR A 90 -12.74 -19.70 -16.90
CA THR A 90 -11.96 -20.88 -17.27
C THR A 90 -10.48 -20.52 -17.47
N GLU A 91 -9.60 -21.52 -17.40
CA GLU A 91 -8.17 -21.35 -17.69
C GLU A 91 -7.94 -20.71 -19.08
N LEU A 92 -8.74 -21.07 -20.07
CA LEU A 92 -8.65 -20.50 -21.42
C LEU A 92 -8.99 -19.00 -21.42
N GLU A 93 -10.02 -18.59 -20.69
CA GLU A 93 -10.41 -17.18 -20.59
C GLU A 93 -9.37 -16.38 -19.80
N ILE A 94 -8.83 -16.94 -18.71
CA ILE A 94 -7.73 -16.34 -17.96
C ILE A 94 -6.52 -16.11 -18.87
N ASN A 95 -6.11 -17.12 -19.64
CA ASN A 95 -5.00 -17.01 -20.57
C ASN A 95 -5.25 -15.97 -21.68
N ALA A 96 -6.49 -15.87 -22.16
CA ALA A 96 -6.87 -14.84 -23.13
C ALA A 96 -6.79 -13.42 -22.52
N LEU A 97 -7.23 -13.25 -21.27
CA LEU A 97 -7.13 -11.97 -20.55
C LEU A 97 -5.68 -11.58 -20.32
N ILE A 98 -4.83 -12.52 -19.89
CA ILE A 98 -3.39 -12.29 -19.77
C ILE A 98 -2.80 -11.85 -21.11
N GLY A 99 -3.12 -12.56 -22.20
CA GLY A 99 -2.66 -12.22 -23.55
C GLY A 99 -3.10 -10.82 -23.99
N ASN A 100 -4.33 -10.43 -23.69
CA ASN A 100 -4.85 -9.09 -23.97
C ASN A 100 -4.09 -8.02 -23.18
N THR A 101 -3.88 -8.22 -21.89
CA THR A 101 -3.11 -7.29 -21.04
C THR A 101 -1.68 -7.15 -21.54
N LEU A 102 -1.01 -8.27 -21.83
CA LEU A 102 0.36 -8.29 -22.35
C LEU A 102 0.50 -7.66 -23.75
N SER A 103 -0.60 -7.55 -24.51
CA SER A 103 -0.61 -6.83 -25.78
C SER A 103 -0.66 -5.31 -25.62
N LEU A 104 -1.07 -4.82 -24.44
CA LEU A 104 -1.24 -3.40 -24.12
C LEU A 104 -0.11 -2.85 -23.25
N ALA A 105 0.43 -3.66 -22.34
CA ALA A 105 1.52 -3.30 -21.45
C ALA A 105 2.49 -4.48 -21.33
N ASP A 106 3.79 -4.19 -21.37
CA ASP A 106 4.80 -5.21 -21.09
C ASP A 106 4.83 -5.55 -19.59
N VAL A 107 5.39 -6.72 -19.26
CA VAL A 107 5.50 -7.19 -17.88
C VAL A 107 6.23 -6.18 -17.00
N GLY A 108 7.25 -5.48 -17.50
CA GLY A 108 7.99 -4.47 -16.74
C GLY A 108 7.11 -3.29 -16.33
N THR A 109 6.23 -2.83 -17.20
CA THR A 109 5.23 -1.80 -16.86
C THR A 109 4.27 -2.28 -15.77
N ILE A 110 3.83 -3.54 -15.83
CA ILE A 110 2.94 -4.13 -14.82
C ILE A 110 3.65 -4.22 -13.47
N LEU A 111 4.90 -4.73 -13.45
CA LEU A 111 5.69 -4.82 -12.23
C LEU A 111 5.93 -3.43 -11.62
N ALA A 112 6.34 -2.45 -12.43
CA ALA A 112 6.57 -1.09 -11.95
C ALA A 112 5.32 -0.43 -11.35
N ALA A 113 4.13 -0.77 -11.85
CA ALA A 113 2.87 -0.24 -11.32
C ALA A 113 2.44 -0.86 -9.98
N ASN A 114 2.98 -2.03 -9.62
CA ASN A 114 2.67 -2.73 -8.37
C ASN A 114 3.83 -2.73 -7.38
N ALA A 115 5.00 -2.23 -7.79
CA ALA A 115 6.15 -2.10 -6.92
C ALA A 115 5.92 -1.01 -5.88
N VAL A 116 6.49 -1.19 -4.69
CA VAL A 116 6.36 -0.27 -3.55
C VAL A 116 6.96 1.11 -3.84
N GLY A 117 7.98 1.17 -4.69
CA GLY A 117 8.67 2.40 -5.06
C GLY A 117 9.66 2.87 -3.99
N ASP A 118 10.15 4.09 -4.17
CA ASP A 118 11.21 4.68 -3.34
C ASP A 118 10.77 5.98 -2.62
N ASP A 119 9.50 6.40 -2.77
CA ASP A 119 8.97 7.60 -2.12
C ASP A 119 8.60 7.29 -0.67
N MET A 120 9.46 7.71 0.27
CA MET A 120 9.30 7.37 1.69
C MET A 120 7.97 7.81 2.29
N ASP A 121 7.45 8.99 1.94
CA ASP A 121 6.19 9.49 2.49
C ASP A 121 5.01 8.65 1.97
N ALA A 122 5.04 8.28 0.69
CA ALA A 122 4.02 7.42 0.09
C ALA A 122 4.08 6.00 0.66
N VAL A 123 5.29 5.42 0.77
CA VAL A 123 5.47 4.05 1.28
C VAL A 123 5.02 3.92 2.72
N LEU A 124 5.37 4.87 3.59
CA LEU A 124 4.94 4.84 5.00
C LEU A 124 3.41 4.96 5.11
N ALA A 125 2.77 5.79 4.26
CA ALA A 125 1.32 5.88 4.22
C ALA A 125 0.65 4.60 3.70
N ASP A 126 1.25 3.92 2.72
CA ASP A 126 0.72 2.65 2.21
C ASP A 126 0.91 1.51 3.24
N LEU A 127 2.01 1.50 3.99
CA LEU A 127 2.27 0.53 5.06
C LEU A 127 1.23 0.59 6.18
N ASP A 128 0.65 1.76 6.47
CA ASP A 128 -0.45 1.91 7.44
C ASP A 128 -1.72 1.13 7.02
N SER A 129 -1.85 0.76 5.75
CA SER A 129 -3.01 0.05 5.21
C SER A 129 -2.88 -1.48 5.20
N VAL A 130 -1.69 -2.00 5.49
CA VAL A 130 -1.38 -3.43 5.47
C VAL A 130 -0.85 -3.91 6.83
N THR A 131 -0.93 -5.20 7.09
CA THR A 131 -0.36 -5.82 8.29
C THR A 131 0.67 -6.84 7.85
N GLY A 132 1.92 -6.66 8.29
CA GLY A 132 3.02 -7.56 7.97
C GLY A 132 2.91 -8.90 8.69
N ASP A 133 3.24 -9.98 7.98
CA ASP A 133 3.42 -11.33 8.51
C ASP A 133 4.92 -11.67 8.59
N SER A 134 5.44 -11.76 9.82
CA SER A 134 6.85 -12.08 10.06
C SER A 134 7.29 -13.44 9.51
N PHE A 135 6.37 -14.41 9.38
CA PHE A 135 6.69 -15.71 8.78
C PHE A 135 6.93 -15.57 7.28
N THR A 136 6.03 -14.89 6.58
CA THR A 136 6.21 -14.57 5.15
C THR A 136 7.45 -13.70 4.94
N GLY A 137 7.69 -12.74 5.82
CA GLY A 137 8.89 -11.92 5.84
C GLY A 137 10.17 -12.76 5.94
N GLN A 138 10.19 -13.76 6.81
CA GLN A 138 11.32 -14.69 6.92
C GLN A 138 11.56 -15.46 5.62
N LEU A 139 10.49 -15.89 4.93
CA LEU A 139 10.62 -16.60 3.65
C LEU A 139 11.18 -15.69 2.56
N LEU A 140 10.71 -14.45 2.46
CA LEU A 140 11.25 -13.43 1.54
C LEU A 140 12.72 -13.15 1.84
N TYR A 141 13.04 -12.95 3.12
CA TYR A 141 14.39 -12.66 3.60
C TYR A 141 15.41 -13.73 3.20
N ASN A 142 15.00 -15.00 3.32
CA ASN A 142 15.81 -16.17 3.00
C ASN A 142 15.74 -16.61 1.54
N GLY A 143 15.01 -15.88 0.69
CA GLY A 143 14.83 -16.21 -0.72
C GLY A 143 14.04 -17.51 -0.97
N MET A 144 13.22 -17.92 0.01
CA MET A 144 12.31 -19.06 -0.11
C MET A 144 10.98 -18.67 -0.75
N GLU A 145 10.59 -17.39 -0.62
CA GLU A 145 9.48 -16.78 -1.35
C GLU A 145 10.06 -15.83 -2.41
N PRO A 146 9.58 -15.88 -3.68
CA PRO A 146 9.97 -14.89 -4.68
C PRO A 146 9.39 -13.51 -4.35
N ALA A 147 10.14 -12.46 -4.71
CA ALA A 147 9.63 -11.09 -4.69
C ALA A 147 8.64 -10.86 -5.86
N LEU A 148 8.05 -9.66 -5.94
CA LEU A 148 7.12 -9.25 -6.99
C LEU A 148 7.66 -9.53 -8.41
N ASP A 149 8.97 -9.36 -8.62
CA ASP A 149 9.64 -9.60 -9.90
C ASP A 149 9.92 -11.09 -10.21
N GLY A 150 9.52 -12.00 -9.32
CA GLY A 150 9.73 -13.44 -9.44
C GLY A 150 11.12 -13.93 -9.00
N SER A 151 11.97 -13.06 -8.46
CA SER A 151 13.33 -13.39 -8.04
C SER A 151 13.52 -13.34 -6.52
N ALA A 152 14.54 -14.03 -6.00
CA ALA A 152 14.87 -13.97 -4.58
C ALA A 152 15.55 -12.64 -4.20
N LEU A 153 15.19 -12.06 -3.05
CA LEU A 153 15.78 -10.80 -2.57
C LEU A 153 17.23 -10.98 -2.12
N GLY A 154 17.54 -12.11 -1.47
CA GLY A 154 18.91 -12.49 -1.09
C GLY A 154 19.47 -11.79 0.15
N CYS A 155 18.61 -11.29 1.05
CA CYS A 155 18.99 -10.54 2.24
C CYS A 155 19.95 -11.35 3.14
N SER A 156 19.59 -12.60 3.45
CA SER A 156 20.39 -13.48 4.31
C SER A 156 21.81 -13.71 3.80
N GLY A 157 22.03 -13.63 2.48
CA GLY A 157 23.35 -13.83 1.86
C GLY A 157 24.43 -12.87 2.37
N CYS A 158 24.06 -11.66 2.83
CA CYS A 158 25.01 -10.72 3.44
C CYS A 158 24.83 -10.57 4.95
N HIS A 159 23.59 -10.67 5.44
CA HIS A 159 23.21 -10.39 6.83
C HIS A 159 23.28 -11.61 7.77
N GLU A 160 23.65 -12.78 7.25
CA GLU A 160 24.10 -13.94 8.06
C GLU A 160 25.64 -14.10 8.06
N GLY A 161 26.34 -13.18 7.39
CA GLY A 161 27.80 -13.13 7.34
C GLY A 161 28.36 -11.87 8.02
N GLU A 162 29.58 -11.48 7.62
CA GLU A 162 30.25 -10.27 8.14
C GLU A 162 30.08 -9.04 7.22
N ALA A 163 29.41 -9.20 6.07
CA ALA A 163 29.33 -8.16 5.03
C ALA A 163 28.28 -7.07 5.34
N ALA A 164 27.33 -7.35 6.23
CA ALA A 164 26.27 -6.44 6.65
C ALA A 164 25.96 -6.62 8.16
N PRO A 165 25.23 -5.68 8.79
CA PRO A 165 24.75 -5.87 10.16
C PRO A 165 24.01 -7.21 10.29
N PRO A 166 24.27 -8.00 11.35
CA PRO A 166 23.68 -9.32 11.48
C PRO A 166 22.14 -9.25 11.54
N THR A 167 21.46 -10.30 11.10
CA THR A 167 19.99 -10.37 11.17
C THR A 167 19.50 -10.45 12.62
N GLU A 168 20.13 -11.31 13.41
CA GLU A 168 19.82 -11.49 14.83
C GLU A 168 20.03 -10.18 15.61
N GLY A 169 19.10 -9.85 16.50
CA GLY A 169 19.14 -8.61 17.30
C GLY A 169 18.91 -7.33 16.49
N THR A 170 18.39 -7.42 15.25
CA THR A 170 18.09 -6.22 14.44
C THR A 170 17.14 -5.29 15.18
N TRP A 171 16.06 -5.83 15.77
CA TRP A 171 15.11 -5.05 16.53
C TRP A 171 15.77 -4.32 17.70
N THR A 172 16.52 -5.06 18.53
CA THR A 172 17.23 -4.52 19.69
C THR A 172 18.17 -3.38 19.30
N ARG A 173 18.95 -3.55 18.23
CA ARG A 173 19.86 -2.49 17.77
C ARG A 173 19.13 -1.28 17.21
N VAL A 174 17.99 -1.47 16.53
CA VAL A 174 17.18 -0.34 16.05
C VAL A 174 16.68 0.47 17.24
N ASP A 175 16.02 -0.18 18.20
CA ASP A 175 15.41 0.49 19.35
C ASP A 175 16.45 1.09 20.31
N GLU A 176 17.46 0.30 20.71
CA GLU A 176 18.37 0.67 21.80
C GLU A 176 19.62 1.44 21.33
N GLU A 177 20.05 1.28 20.07
CA GLU A 177 21.27 1.91 19.58
C GLU A 177 21.05 2.94 18.47
N ARG A 178 20.04 2.77 17.59
CA ARG A 178 19.84 3.66 16.44
C ARG A 178 18.89 4.79 16.77
N LEU A 179 17.67 4.49 17.21
CA LEU A 179 16.66 5.52 17.50
C LEU A 179 17.02 6.43 18.70
N VAL A 180 18.02 6.05 19.50
CA VAL A 180 18.58 6.92 20.56
C VAL A 180 19.53 8.01 20.03
N LEU A 181 19.93 7.95 18.75
CA LEU A 181 20.81 8.94 18.14
C LEU A 181 20.03 10.21 17.78
N PRO A 182 20.58 11.42 18.00
CA PRO A 182 19.85 12.68 17.76
C PRO A 182 19.33 12.86 16.32
N GLN A 183 19.99 12.27 15.33
CA GLN A 183 19.58 12.36 13.93
C GLN A 183 18.30 11.57 13.60
N PHE A 184 17.91 10.64 14.49
CA PHE A 184 16.73 9.79 14.34
C PHE A 184 15.66 10.12 15.38
N GLU A 185 15.71 11.32 16.00
CA GLU A 185 14.76 11.74 17.05
C GLU A 185 13.30 11.70 16.59
N ASP A 186 13.05 11.96 15.30
CA ASP A 186 11.71 11.96 14.69
C ASP A 186 11.38 10.64 13.95
N TYR A 187 12.26 9.63 14.02
CA TYR A 187 12.06 8.35 13.32
C TYR A 187 11.23 7.39 14.17
N SER A 188 10.33 6.65 13.53
CA SER A 188 9.85 5.38 14.07
C SER A 188 10.83 4.26 13.71
N ASP A 189 10.67 3.14 14.40
CA ASP A 189 11.29 1.86 14.08
C ASP A 189 10.99 1.40 12.65
N VAL A 190 9.73 1.48 12.23
CA VAL A 190 9.31 1.17 10.85
C VAL A 190 9.99 2.10 9.85
N HIS A 191 10.05 3.40 10.14
CA HIS A 191 10.71 4.37 9.26
C HIS A 191 12.20 4.01 9.08
N TYR A 192 12.94 3.80 10.17
CA TYR A 192 14.35 3.43 10.09
C TYR A 192 14.58 2.16 9.27
N LEU A 193 13.77 1.11 9.48
CA LEU A 193 13.90 -0.15 8.75
C LEU A 193 13.57 0.00 7.26
N VAL A 194 12.50 0.72 6.92
CA VAL A 194 12.10 0.95 5.53
C VAL A 194 13.13 1.79 4.79
N GLU A 195 13.62 2.89 5.38
CA GLU A 195 14.68 3.71 4.78
C GLU A 195 15.96 2.89 4.60
N SER A 196 16.32 2.05 5.58
CA SER A 196 17.48 1.16 5.47
C SER A 196 17.36 0.15 4.31
N ILE A 197 16.13 -0.22 3.90
CA ILE A 197 15.89 -1.16 2.81
C ILE A 197 15.82 -0.45 1.45
N LEU A 198 15.08 0.66 1.37
CA LEU A 198 14.82 1.37 0.11
C LEU A 198 15.95 2.33 -0.25
N HIS A 199 16.56 2.97 0.75
CA HIS A 199 17.64 3.94 0.63
C HIS A 199 18.87 3.54 1.44
N PRO A 200 19.47 2.36 1.19
CA PRO A 200 20.49 1.77 2.07
C PRO A 200 21.80 2.57 2.16
N ASN A 201 21.97 3.62 1.35
CA ASN A 201 23.16 4.48 1.38
C ASN A 201 22.94 5.80 2.14
N ASP A 202 21.72 6.10 2.57
CA ASP A 202 21.41 7.34 3.30
C ASP A 202 21.97 7.30 4.72
N TYR A 203 21.99 6.10 5.32
CA TYR A 203 22.71 5.84 6.56
C TYR A 203 23.51 4.54 6.49
N ILE A 204 24.81 4.63 6.76
CA ILE A 204 25.72 3.48 6.85
C ILE A 204 26.13 3.27 8.30
N VAL A 205 25.81 2.11 8.84
CA VAL A 205 26.24 1.69 10.18
C VAL A 205 27.76 1.66 10.26
N GLU A 206 28.33 2.16 11.35
CA GLU A 206 29.78 2.15 11.59
C GLU A 206 30.35 0.72 11.45
N GLY A 207 31.48 0.61 10.75
CA GLY A 207 32.14 -0.67 10.45
C GLY A 207 31.72 -1.32 9.12
N TYR A 208 30.65 -0.84 8.47
CA TYR A 208 30.19 -1.34 7.17
C TYR A 208 30.54 -0.40 6.01
N THR A 209 30.47 -0.92 4.79
CA THR A 209 30.82 -0.19 3.56
C THR A 209 29.58 0.17 2.75
N ALA A 210 29.53 1.41 2.27
CA ALA A 210 28.47 1.88 1.36
C ALA A 210 28.45 1.10 0.04
N ASN A 211 27.30 1.10 -0.64
CA ASN A 211 27.05 0.47 -1.94
C ASN A 211 27.20 -1.07 -1.95
N LEU A 212 27.10 -1.73 -0.79
CA LEU A 212 27.01 -3.19 -0.70
C LEU A 212 25.56 -3.68 -0.79
N MET A 213 24.65 -3.03 -0.07
CA MET A 213 23.23 -3.38 -0.11
C MET A 213 22.59 -2.86 -1.41
N PRO A 214 21.85 -3.71 -2.16
CA PRO A 214 21.21 -3.30 -3.41
C PRO A 214 20.25 -2.11 -3.22
N THR A 215 20.27 -1.16 -4.16
CA THR A 215 19.44 0.07 -4.11
C THR A 215 18.19 -0.03 -4.97
N ASN A 216 17.75 -1.26 -5.28
CA ASN A 216 16.63 -1.50 -6.21
C ASN A 216 15.48 -2.28 -5.58
N PHE A 217 15.42 -2.34 -4.25
CA PHE A 217 14.39 -3.08 -3.55
C PHE A 217 13.00 -2.47 -3.70
N GLY A 218 12.91 -1.14 -3.85
CA GLY A 218 11.64 -0.46 -4.14
C GLY A 218 10.99 -0.89 -5.44
N GLN A 219 11.74 -1.36 -6.44
CA GLN A 219 11.19 -1.85 -7.71
C GLN A 219 10.93 -3.37 -7.73
N ARG A 220 11.35 -4.09 -6.70
CA ARG A 220 11.35 -5.56 -6.68
C ARG A 220 10.28 -6.16 -5.78
N MET A 221 9.69 -5.36 -4.91
CA MET A 221 8.68 -5.78 -3.94
C MET A 221 7.43 -4.93 -4.07
N ASP A 222 6.29 -5.50 -3.71
CA ASP A 222 5.09 -4.72 -3.41
C ASP A 222 5.08 -4.27 -1.93
N VAL A 223 4.07 -3.47 -1.55
CA VAL A 223 3.94 -2.95 -0.19
C VAL A 223 3.76 -4.05 0.86
N GLN A 224 3.06 -5.14 0.54
CA GLN A 224 2.82 -6.24 1.49
C GLN A 224 4.11 -6.98 1.77
N GLN A 225 4.91 -7.27 0.75
CA GLN A 225 6.22 -7.91 0.90
C GLN A 225 7.18 -7.06 1.73
N LEU A 226 7.17 -5.74 1.57
CA LEU A 226 7.93 -4.83 2.44
C LEU A 226 7.43 -4.89 3.89
N ALA A 227 6.11 -4.85 4.11
CA ALA A 227 5.51 -4.95 5.44
C ALA A 227 5.90 -6.26 6.14
N ASP A 228 5.85 -7.38 5.41
CA ASP A 228 6.23 -8.70 5.91
C ASP A 228 7.70 -8.75 6.31
N LEU A 229 8.61 -8.21 5.48
CA LEU A 229 10.03 -8.10 5.80
C LEU A 229 10.29 -7.25 7.05
N VAL A 230 9.65 -6.08 7.14
CA VAL A 230 9.77 -5.21 8.32
C VAL A 230 9.28 -5.95 9.56
N ALA A 231 8.14 -6.65 9.50
CA ALA A 231 7.62 -7.45 10.60
C ALA A 231 8.60 -8.56 11.03
N TYR A 232 9.27 -9.22 10.08
CA TYR A 232 10.31 -10.21 10.38
C TYR A 232 11.53 -9.58 11.06
N LEU A 233 12.02 -8.43 10.58
CA LEU A 233 13.15 -7.73 11.19
C LEU A 233 12.83 -7.21 12.59
N MET A 234 11.61 -6.72 12.81
CA MET A 234 11.10 -6.32 14.13
C MET A 234 10.94 -7.50 15.08
N SER A 235 10.82 -8.74 14.57
CA SER A 235 10.81 -9.94 15.41
C SER A 235 12.22 -10.41 15.82
N GLN A 236 13.29 -9.79 15.29
CA GLN A 236 14.68 -10.17 15.60
C GLN A 236 15.17 -9.49 16.88
N ASP A 237 14.59 -9.86 18.00
CA ASP A 237 14.99 -9.39 19.32
C ASP A 237 16.13 -10.26 19.90
N GLN A 238 17.04 -9.64 20.63
CA GLN A 238 18.13 -10.29 21.34
C GLN A 238 18.17 -9.76 22.77
N LEU A 239 18.27 -10.65 23.75
CA LEU A 239 18.50 -10.23 25.13
C LEU A 239 19.88 -9.58 25.22
N PRO A 240 20.02 -8.42 25.89
CA PRO A 240 21.32 -7.81 26.11
C PRO A 240 22.25 -8.85 26.74
N GLU A 241 23.42 -9.05 26.14
CA GLU A 241 24.41 -9.97 26.70
C GLU A 241 24.76 -9.51 28.12
N ASP A 242 24.52 -10.38 29.10
CA ASP A 242 24.98 -10.17 30.47
C ASP A 242 26.50 -10.04 30.39
N THR A 243 27.01 -8.81 30.56
CA THR A 243 28.45 -8.56 30.61
C THR A 243 29.01 -9.23 31.87
N GLU A 244 29.52 -10.46 31.75
CA GLU A 244 30.35 -11.12 32.77
C GLU A 244 31.76 -10.53 32.86
#